data_AF-A0A956D3S6-F1
#
_entry.id   AF-A0A956D3S6-F1
#
_cell.length_a   1.000
_cell.length_b   1.000
_cell.length_c   1.000
_cell.angle_alpha   90.00
_cell.angle_beta   90.00
_cell.angle_gamma   90.00
#
_symmetry.space_group_name_H-M   'P 1'
#
loop_
_entity.id
_entity.type
_entity.pdbx_description
1 polymer ?
#
loop_
_entity_poly.entity_id
_entity_poly.type
_entity_poly.pdbx_seq_one_letter_code
_entity_poly.pdbx_strand_id
1 'polypeptide(L)'
;MQYLRGWTALRNDPQWMGKVGWGTLFILSGMCIPVFGQLVLLGWNALMLRRAVSGQDSPLPRLEFDFDYMMKLVGTGLKAFLASLLWSLPFIAAIMVGYCCIYIGMFGMIGGVAAGGEAAGEAGAGIGLVLGILLMIVTFLVLFAFIIAANMVMQVAIMRAEITDDVNAALRFGEVMNMTKMLAKELFVGLIVMQLIGMVVAFAGILSLYLLLFPGIVIMQVIVTYFRAELYRVYLEKGGQPLPIGPLAVEGGDPPQVGPTAGTYTQPTTF
;
A
#
# COMPACT_ATOMS: atom_id res chain seq x y z
N MET A 1 -1.37 -18.05 -6.05
CA MET A 1 -1.61 -17.01 -5.03
C MET A 1 -3.01 -17.12 -4.48
N GLN A 2 -3.14 -17.27 -3.17
CA GLN A 2 -4.43 -17.19 -2.49
C GLN A 2 -4.70 -15.74 -2.05
N TYR A 3 -5.36 -14.94 -2.90
CA TYR A 3 -5.61 -13.51 -2.65
C TYR A 3 -6.46 -13.23 -1.39
N LEU A 4 -7.34 -14.16 -1.03
CA LEU A 4 -8.25 -14.02 0.13
C LEU A 4 -7.74 -14.71 1.40
N ARG A 5 -6.47 -15.17 1.43
CA ARG A 5 -5.91 -15.84 2.61
C ARG A 5 -5.97 -14.96 3.86
N GLY A 6 -5.80 -13.65 3.72
CA GLY A 6 -5.94 -12.70 4.83
C GLY A 6 -7.36 -12.64 5.43
N TRP A 7 -8.40 -12.81 4.61
CA TRP A 7 -9.77 -12.89 5.09
C TRP A 7 -10.00 -14.16 5.93
N THR A 8 -9.49 -15.30 5.45
CA THR A 8 -9.57 -16.58 6.18
C THR A 8 -8.78 -16.51 7.49
N ALA A 9 -7.57 -15.95 7.47
CA ALA A 9 -6.75 -15.78 8.67
C ALA A 9 -7.43 -14.88 9.70
N LEU A 10 -8.03 -13.76 9.26
CA LEU A 10 -8.81 -12.88 10.11
C LEU A 10 -10.00 -13.61 10.73
N ARG A 11 -10.79 -14.33 9.94
CA ARG A 11 -12.00 -15.04 10.42
C ARG A 11 -11.68 -16.20 11.37
N ASN A 12 -10.51 -16.82 11.24
CA ASN A 12 -10.06 -17.90 12.12
C ASN A 12 -9.56 -17.41 13.48
N ASP A 13 -9.30 -16.11 13.64
CA ASP A 13 -8.87 -15.54 14.91
C ASP A 13 -10.08 -15.37 15.86
N PRO A 14 -10.07 -15.94 17.07
CA PRO A 14 -11.22 -15.86 17.98
C PRO A 14 -11.56 -14.43 18.41
N GLN A 15 -10.59 -13.51 18.36
CA GLN A 15 -10.75 -12.12 18.80
C GLN A 15 -10.76 -11.14 17.62
N TRP A 16 -11.03 -11.61 16.39
CA TRP A 16 -10.96 -10.79 15.18
C TRP A 16 -11.85 -9.54 15.24
N MET A 17 -13.06 -9.64 15.81
CA MET A 17 -13.96 -8.49 15.97
C MET A 17 -13.37 -7.43 16.90
N GLY A 18 -12.71 -7.84 17.98
CA GLY A 18 -12.04 -6.93 18.90
C GLY A 18 -10.89 -6.19 18.22
N LYS A 19 -10.08 -6.91 17.43
CA LYS A 19 -8.97 -6.33 16.65
C LYS A 19 -9.49 -5.37 15.58
N VAL A 20 -10.55 -5.72 14.87
CA VAL A 20 -11.19 -4.80 13.90
C VAL A 20 -11.77 -3.57 14.60
N GLY A 21 -12.37 -3.73 15.77
CA GLY A 21 -12.89 -2.63 16.59
C GLY A 21 -11.79 -1.67 17.02
N TRP A 22 -10.70 -2.17 17.60
CA TRP A 22 -9.54 -1.35 17.99
C TRP A 22 -8.86 -0.71 16.79
N GLY A 23 -8.69 -1.45 15.70
CA GLY A 23 -8.14 -0.90 14.46
C GLY A 23 -9.00 0.24 13.90
N THR A 24 -10.32 0.11 14.01
CA THR A 24 -11.28 1.16 13.59
C THR A 24 -11.10 2.41 14.44
N LEU A 25 -10.97 2.23 15.76
CA LEU A 25 -10.70 3.33 16.69
C LEU A 25 -9.37 4.03 16.39
N PHE A 26 -8.31 3.29 15.98
CA PHE A 26 -7.04 3.90 15.57
C PHE A 26 -7.13 4.65 14.25
N ILE A 27 -7.94 4.20 13.30
CA ILE A 27 -8.20 5.01 12.08
C ILE A 27 -8.91 6.31 12.47
N LEU A 28 -9.95 6.22 13.30
CA LEU A 28 -10.72 7.38 13.77
C LEU A 28 -9.90 8.33 14.64
N SER A 29 -8.95 7.82 15.44
CA SER A 29 -8.07 8.65 16.26
C SER A 29 -7.19 9.57 15.40
N GLY A 30 -7.01 9.25 14.12
CA GLY A 30 -6.36 10.13 13.13
C GLY A 30 -7.03 11.50 12.97
N MET A 31 -8.31 11.63 13.35
CA MET A 31 -9.02 12.92 13.37
C MET A 31 -8.60 13.81 14.56
N CYS A 32 -8.18 13.20 15.68
CA CYS A 32 -7.74 13.90 16.89
C CYS A 32 -6.23 14.14 16.89
N ILE A 33 -5.47 13.09 16.56
CA ILE A 33 -4.01 13.10 16.50
C ILE A 33 -3.62 12.60 15.11
N PRO A 34 -3.28 13.52 14.18
CA PRO A 34 -2.84 13.13 12.85
C PRO A 34 -1.70 12.12 12.93
N VAL A 35 -1.72 11.14 12.02
CA VAL A 35 -0.65 10.15 11.81
C VAL A 35 -0.50 9.09 12.92
N PHE A 36 -0.72 9.39 14.20
CA PHE A 36 -0.44 8.46 15.31
C PHE A 36 -1.13 7.10 15.14
N GLY A 37 -2.45 7.09 14.96
CA GLY A 37 -3.21 5.85 14.78
C GLY A 37 -2.80 5.07 13.52
N GLN A 38 -2.39 5.78 12.47
CA GLN A 38 -1.88 5.15 11.25
C GLN A 38 -0.50 4.51 11.49
N LEU A 39 0.38 5.10 12.31
CA LEU A 39 1.67 4.51 12.66
C LEU A 39 1.50 3.22 13.47
N VAL A 40 0.59 3.20 14.44
CA VAL A 40 0.27 1.98 15.20
C VAL A 40 -0.18 0.85 14.26
N LEU A 41 -1.09 1.16 13.34
CA LEU A 41 -1.59 0.19 12.36
C LEU A 41 -0.52 -0.28 11.38
N LEU A 42 0.36 0.61 10.92
CA LEU A 42 1.51 0.23 10.09
C LEU A 42 2.47 -0.72 10.84
N GLY A 43 2.74 -0.45 12.12
CA GLY A 43 3.53 -1.36 12.96
C GLY A 43 2.86 -2.72 13.14
N TRP A 44 1.55 -2.74 13.35
CA TRP A 44 0.76 -3.95 13.47
C TRP A 44 0.74 -4.77 12.16
N ASN A 45 0.59 -4.08 11.02
CA ASN A 45 0.68 -4.67 9.68
C ASN A 45 2.06 -5.28 9.41
N ALA A 46 3.15 -4.62 9.83
CA ALA A 46 4.50 -5.15 9.71
C ALA A 46 4.70 -6.43 10.53
N LEU A 47 4.19 -6.48 11.77
CA LEU A 47 4.24 -7.69 12.60
C LEU A 47 3.43 -8.84 12.00
N MET A 48 2.22 -8.55 11.52
CA MET A 48 1.39 -9.52 10.79
C MET A 48 2.14 -10.07 9.57
N LEU A 49 2.76 -9.20 8.78
CA LEU A 49 3.52 -9.60 7.60
C LEU A 49 4.67 -10.54 7.95
N ARG A 50 5.49 -10.19 8.95
CA ARG A 50 6.63 -11.01 9.37
C ARG A 50 6.19 -12.39 9.86
N ARG A 51 5.14 -12.43 10.70
CA ARG A 51 4.55 -13.68 11.17
C ARG A 51 4.03 -14.53 10.01
N ALA A 52 3.32 -13.92 9.06
CA ALA A 52 2.76 -14.62 7.91
C ALA A 52 3.86 -15.16 6.96
N VAL A 53 4.96 -14.44 6.82
CA VAL A 53 6.14 -14.89 6.06
C VAL A 53 6.87 -16.03 6.78
N SER A 54 6.96 -15.99 8.11
CA SER A 54 7.54 -17.07 8.93
C SER A 54 6.63 -18.28 9.13
N GLY A 55 5.45 -18.31 8.51
CA GLY A 55 4.49 -19.43 8.61
C GLY A 55 3.68 -19.45 9.89
N GLN A 56 3.68 -18.37 10.67
CA GLN A 56 2.94 -18.22 11.92
C GLN A 56 1.69 -17.36 11.69
N ASP A 57 0.78 -17.85 10.86
CA ASP A 57 -0.38 -17.09 10.39
C ASP A 57 -1.47 -16.88 11.46
N SER A 58 -1.42 -17.62 12.58
CA SER A 58 -2.46 -17.62 13.62
C SER A 58 -1.86 -17.83 15.01
N PRO A 59 -2.33 -17.09 16.04
CA PRO A 59 -3.30 -15.99 15.98
C PRO A 59 -2.68 -14.69 15.44
N LEU A 60 -3.52 -13.73 15.00
CA LEU A 60 -3.04 -12.41 14.60
C LEU A 60 -2.36 -11.72 15.80
N PRO A 61 -1.39 -10.81 15.58
CA PRO A 61 -0.82 -10.03 16.67
C PRO A 61 -1.90 -9.30 17.47
N ARG A 62 -1.72 -9.25 18.79
CA ARG A 62 -2.57 -8.48 19.70
C ARG A 62 -2.73 -7.04 19.20
N LEU A 63 -3.96 -6.53 19.29
CA LEU A 63 -4.27 -5.13 19.00
C LEU A 63 -5.27 -4.68 20.06
N GLU A 64 -4.74 -4.11 21.13
CA GLU A 64 -5.49 -3.64 22.29
C GLU A 64 -4.94 -2.27 22.72
N PHE A 65 -5.72 -1.54 23.52
CA PHE A 65 -5.30 -0.25 24.06
C PHE A 65 -4.32 -0.43 25.22
N ASP A 66 -3.05 -0.58 24.87
CA ASP A 66 -1.91 -0.65 25.79
C ASP A 66 -0.86 0.34 25.31
N PHE A 67 -0.66 1.43 26.05
CA PHE A 67 0.16 2.56 25.59
C PHE A 67 1.63 2.15 25.38
N ASP A 68 2.18 1.29 26.24
CA ASP A 68 3.57 0.84 26.14
C ASP A 68 3.76 -0.03 24.90
N TYR A 69 2.82 -0.95 24.64
CA TYR A 69 2.83 -1.78 23.44
C TYR A 69 2.63 -0.94 22.17
N MET A 70 1.70 0.02 22.20
CA MET A 70 1.43 0.92 21.09
C MET A 70 2.63 1.79 20.73
N MET A 71 3.35 2.34 21.72
CA MET A 71 4.55 3.15 21.44
C MET A 71 5.64 2.35 20.75
N LYS A 72 5.77 1.06 21.06
CA LYS A 72 6.71 0.18 20.36
C LYS A 72 6.22 -0.17 18.94
N LEU A 73 4.91 -0.39 18.75
CA LEU A 73 4.30 -0.52 17.42
C LEU A 73 4.53 0.73 16.58
N VAL A 74 4.40 1.93 17.16
CA VAL A 74 4.72 3.20 16.49
C VAL A 74 6.17 3.23 16.04
N GLY A 75 7.12 2.76 16.85
CA GLY A 75 8.53 2.66 16.46
C GLY A 75 8.75 1.79 15.21
N THR A 76 8.10 0.63 15.15
CA THR A 76 8.12 -0.24 13.95
C THR A 76 7.40 0.40 12.77
N GLY A 77 6.21 0.98 13.01
CA GLY A 77 5.38 1.62 12.00
C GLY A 77 6.00 2.87 11.40
N LEU A 78 6.78 3.62 12.17
CA LEU A 78 7.52 4.80 11.72
C LEU A 78 8.50 4.45 10.62
N LYS A 79 9.15 3.29 10.67
CA LYS A 79 10.06 2.84 9.62
C LYS A 79 9.32 2.56 8.31
N ALA A 80 8.21 1.82 8.37
CA ALA A 80 7.36 1.56 7.21
C ALA A 80 6.77 2.87 6.65
N PHE A 81 6.37 3.80 7.53
CA PHE A 81 5.89 5.12 7.16
C PHE A 81 6.96 5.94 6.45
N LEU A 82 8.20 5.99 6.96
CA LEU A 82 9.31 6.69 6.31
C LEU A 82 9.63 6.10 4.94
N ALA A 83 9.62 4.77 4.81
CA ALA A 83 9.76 4.12 3.51
C ALA A 83 8.63 4.51 2.54
N SER A 84 7.38 4.46 3.00
CA SER A 84 6.22 4.89 2.20
C SER A 84 6.31 6.37 1.82
N LEU A 85 6.75 7.23 2.74
CA LEU A 85 6.89 8.67 2.52
C LEU A 85 7.94 8.95 1.43
N LEU A 86 9.12 8.34 1.55
CA LEU A 86 10.21 8.50 0.58
C LEU A 86 9.81 8.01 -0.82
N TRP A 87 9.10 6.89 -0.91
CA TRP A 87 8.59 6.38 -2.18
C TRP A 87 7.38 7.14 -2.72
N SER A 88 6.66 7.88 -1.85
CA SER A 88 5.58 8.78 -2.28
C SER A 88 6.09 10.11 -2.84
N LEU A 89 7.33 10.53 -2.57
CA LEU A 89 7.85 11.81 -3.06
C LEU A 89 7.85 11.93 -4.59
N PRO A 90 8.36 10.94 -5.37
CA PRO A 90 8.25 10.97 -6.83
C PRO A 90 6.80 10.98 -7.32
N PHE A 91 5.91 10.32 -6.58
CA PHE A 91 4.49 10.25 -6.89
C PHE A 91 3.81 11.61 -6.70
N ILE A 92 4.05 12.27 -5.57
CA ILE A 92 3.56 13.63 -5.29
C ILE A 92 4.10 14.60 -6.34
N ALA A 93 5.39 14.54 -6.67
CA ALA A 93 5.98 15.39 -7.70
C ALA A 93 5.33 15.18 -9.08
N ALA A 94 5.15 13.92 -9.51
CA ALA A 94 4.51 13.60 -10.78
C ALA A 94 3.04 14.03 -10.83
N ILE A 95 2.31 13.87 -9.72
CA ILE A 95 0.93 14.35 -9.59
C ILE A 95 0.88 15.88 -9.67
N MET A 96 1.77 16.59 -8.97
CA MET A 96 1.82 18.05 -9.01
C MET A 96 2.10 18.55 -10.42
N VAL A 97 3.10 17.98 -11.11
CA VAL A 97 3.41 18.31 -12.50
C VAL A 97 2.24 17.99 -13.43
N GLY A 98 1.61 16.82 -13.28
CA GLY A 98 0.46 16.41 -14.08
C GLY A 98 -0.74 17.32 -13.89
N TYR A 99 -1.05 17.70 -12.65
CA TYR A 99 -2.09 18.69 -12.37
C TYR A 99 -1.75 20.05 -12.97
N CYS A 100 -0.50 20.52 -12.86
CA CYS A 100 -0.07 21.76 -13.52
C CYS A 100 -0.29 21.68 -15.05
N CYS A 101 0.07 20.58 -15.71
CA CYS A 101 -0.17 20.38 -17.13
C CYS A 101 -1.67 20.37 -17.48
N ILE A 102 -2.50 19.73 -16.67
CA ILE A 102 -3.96 19.73 -16.83
C ILE A 102 -4.53 21.15 -16.68
N TYR A 103 -4.12 21.89 -15.66
CA TYR A 103 -4.55 23.27 -15.44
C TYR A 103 -4.09 24.20 -16.56
N ILE A 104 -2.84 24.10 -17.01
CA ILE A 104 -2.34 24.85 -18.17
C ILE A 104 -3.15 24.51 -19.42
N GLY A 105 -3.47 23.24 -19.66
CA GLY A 105 -4.34 22.82 -20.76
C GLY A 105 -5.74 23.43 -20.65
N MET A 106 -6.34 23.40 -19.46
CA MET A 106 -7.67 23.95 -19.20
C MET A 106 -7.72 25.48 -19.36
N PHE A 107 -6.78 26.21 -18.76
CA PHE A 107 -6.68 27.66 -18.91
C PHE A 107 -6.24 28.08 -20.32
N GLY A 108 -5.43 27.25 -20.99
CA GLY A 108 -5.08 27.43 -22.40
C GLY A 108 -6.28 27.27 -23.32
N MET A 109 -7.24 26.39 -23.00
CA MET A 109 -8.51 26.31 -23.73
C MET A 109 -9.35 27.57 -23.54
N ILE A 110 -9.49 28.06 -22.30
CA ILE A 110 -10.28 29.28 -22.02
C ILE A 110 -9.61 30.50 -22.67
N GLY A 111 -8.29 30.63 -22.54
CA GLY A 111 -7.51 31.70 -23.15
C GLY A 111 -7.47 31.62 -24.68
N GLY A 112 -7.43 30.43 -25.26
CA GLY A 112 -7.47 30.22 -26.72
C GLY A 112 -8.84 30.54 -27.33
N VAL A 113 -9.92 30.27 -26.60
CA VAL A 113 -11.28 30.70 -27.00
C VAL A 113 -11.44 32.21 -26.86
N ALA A 114 -10.94 32.80 -25.76
CA ALA A 114 -11.00 34.24 -25.52
C ALA A 114 -10.14 35.05 -26.51
N ALA A 115 -8.89 34.64 -26.76
CA ALA A 115 -7.96 35.31 -27.67
C ALA A 115 -8.23 34.97 -29.15
N GLY A 116 -8.72 33.76 -29.45
CA GLY A 116 -9.12 33.35 -30.80
C GLY A 116 -10.31 34.13 -31.33
N GLY A 117 -11.22 34.57 -30.43
CA GLY A 117 -12.33 35.45 -30.77
C GLY A 117 -11.93 36.85 -31.22
N GLU A 118 -10.76 37.36 -30.79
CA GLU A 118 -10.30 38.72 -31.10
C GLU A 118 -9.22 38.80 -32.19
N ALA A 119 -8.33 37.80 -32.30
CA ALA A 119 -7.14 37.89 -33.16
C ALA A 119 -7.05 36.86 -34.31
N ALA A 120 -7.71 35.70 -34.21
CA ALA A 120 -7.47 34.56 -35.11
C ALA A 120 -8.72 34.01 -35.83
N GLY A 121 -9.90 34.58 -35.56
CA GLY A 121 -11.18 34.11 -36.09
C GLY A 121 -11.60 32.73 -35.54
N GLU A 122 -12.78 32.25 -35.96
CA GLU A 122 -13.37 30.98 -35.50
C GLU A 122 -12.43 29.77 -35.67
N ALA A 123 -11.56 29.80 -36.68
CA ALA A 123 -10.56 28.76 -36.94
C ALA A 123 -9.47 28.67 -35.86
N GLY A 124 -9.01 29.81 -35.32
CA GLY A 124 -8.01 29.85 -34.26
C GLY A 124 -8.54 29.34 -32.91
N ALA A 125 -9.80 29.68 -32.60
CA ALA A 125 -10.48 29.17 -31.41
C ALA A 125 -10.66 27.63 -31.46
N GLY A 126 -10.99 27.08 -32.63
CA GLY A 126 -11.12 25.64 -32.83
C GLY A 126 -9.80 24.87 -32.62
N ILE A 127 -8.68 25.39 -33.12
CA ILE A 127 -7.36 24.75 -32.96
C ILE A 127 -6.92 24.72 -31.50
N GLY A 128 -7.13 25.81 -30.75
CA GLY A 128 -6.80 25.89 -29.32
C GLY A 128 -7.58 24.88 -28.47
N LEU A 129 -8.87 24.68 -28.79
CA LEU A 129 -9.72 23.70 -28.11
C LEU A 129 -9.27 22.26 -28.40
N VAL A 130 -8.98 21.92 -29.66
CA VAL A 130 -8.53 20.56 -30.03
C VAL A 130 -7.16 20.24 -29.40
N LEU A 131 -6.21 21.17 -29.43
CA LEU A 131 -4.90 20.99 -28.81
C LEU A 131 -5.01 20.86 -27.28
N GLY A 132 -5.88 21.63 -26.63
CA GLY A 132 -6.12 21.52 -25.19
C GLY A 132 -6.70 20.17 -24.78
N ILE A 133 -7.70 19.67 -25.52
CA ILE A 133 -8.28 18.34 -25.28
C ILE A 133 -7.24 17.23 -25.50
N LEU A 134 -6.46 17.30 -26.59
CA LEU A 134 -5.40 16.32 -26.87
C LEU A 134 -4.34 16.31 -25.77
N LEU A 135 -3.90 17.49 -25.31
CA LEU A 135 -2.94 17.60 -24.21
C LEU A 135 -3.52 16.99 -22.92
N MET A 136 -4.80 17.23 -22.61
CA MET A 136 -5.44 16.64 -21.44
C MET A 136 -5.52 15.11 -21.52
N ILE A 137 -5.97 14.56 -22.66
CA ILE A 137 -6.09 13.11 -22.85
C ILE A 137 -4.71 12.44 -22.75
N VAL A 138 -3.71 12.96 -23.46
CA VAL A 138 -2.35 12.41 -23.42
C VAL A 138 -1.77 12.50 -22.02
N THR A 139 -1.90 13.65 -21.35
CA THR A 139 -1.42 13.82 -19.97
C THR A 139 -2.10 12.82 -19.03
N PHE A 140 -3.42 12.63 -19.16
CA PHE A 140 -4.18 11.69 -18.33
C PHE A 140 -3.72 10.24 -18.54
N LEU A 141 -3.55 9.81 -19.79
CA LEU A 141 -3.09 8.45 -20.10
C LEU A 141 -1.67 8.19 -19.60
N VAL A 142 -0.75 9.15 -19.79
CA VAL A 142 0.63 9.05 -19.32
C VAL A 142 0.68 9.01 -17.79
N LEU A 143 -0.07 9.90 -17.12
CA LEU A 143 -0.14 9.94 -15.66
C LEU A 143 -0.79 8.69 -15.09
N PHE A 144 -1.83 8.16 -15.72
CA PHE A 144 -2.46 6.91 -15.32
C PHE A 144 -1.48 5.72 -15.38
N ALA A 145 -0.76 5.57 -16.50
CA ALA A 145 0.25 4.52 -16.64
C ALA A 145 1.39 4.68 -15.61
N PHE A 146 1.82 5.92 -15.36
CA PHE A 146 2.83 6.23 -14.36
C PHE A 146 2.36 5.88 -12.94
N ILE A 147 1.12 6.23 -12.56
CA ILE A 147 0.55 5.92 -11.24
C ILE A 147 0.53 4.41 -10.99
N ILE A 148 0.12 3.62 -11.97
CA ILE A 148 0.10 2.15 -11.84
C ILE A 148 1.51 1.62 -11.62
N ALA A 149 2.47 2.02 -12.47
CA ALA A 149 3.86 1.58 -12.36
C ALA A 149 4.47 1.98 -11.02
N ALA A 150 4.28 3.23 -10.60
CA ALA A 150 4.77 3.73 -9.32
C ALA A 150 4.15 3.00 -8.13
N ASN A 151 2.86 2.69 -8.18
CA ASN A 151 2.18 1.95 -7.10
C ASN A 151 2.76 0.53 -6.97
N MET A 152 3.03 -0.15 -8.08
CA MET A 152 3.67 -1.48 -8.05
C MET A 152 5.02 -1.44 -7.32
N VAL A 153 5.88 -0.47 -7.65
CA VAL A 153 7.20 -0.31 -7.03
C VAL A 153 7.06 0.05 -5.55
N MET A 154 6.13 0.94 -5.22
CA MET A 154 5.85 1.36 -3.85
C MET A 154 5.39 0.19 -2.97
N GLN A 155 4.51 -0.69 -3.46
CA GLN A 155 4.07 -1.87 -2.70
C GLN A 155 5.25 -2.79 -2.35
N VAL A 156 6.17 -3.01 -3.29
CA VAL A 156 7.38 -3.81 -3.06
C VAL A 156 8.30 -3.13 -2.06
N ALA A 157 8.53 -1.82 -2.18
CA ALA A 157 9.36 -1.07 -1.26
C ALA A 157 8.82 -1.14 0.19
N ILE A 158 7.52 -0.91 0.37
CA ILE A 158 6.87 -0.97 1.68
C ILE A 158 6.99 -2.38 2.26
N MET A 159 6.68 -3.42 1.47
CA MET A 159 6.79 -4.81 1.89
C MET A 159 8.21 -5.15 2.36
N ARG A 160 9.24 -4.65 1.67
CA ARG A 160 10.64 -4.85 2.07
C ARG A 160 10.96 -4.17 3.40
N ALA A 161 10.58 -2.91 3.59
CA ALA A 161 10.75 -2.22 4.88
C ALA A 161 10.03 -2.94 6.02
N GLU A 162 8.80 -3.41 5.76
CA GLU A 162 7.99 -4.12 6.75
C GLU A 162 8.62 -5.46 7.13
N ILE A 163 9.15 -6.24 6.17
CA ILE A 163 9.81 -7.52 6.45
C ILE A 163 11.14 -7.32 7.20
N THR A 164 11.99 -6.40 6.75
CA THR A 164 13.35 -6.25 7.29
C THR A 164 13.47 -5.38 8.54
N ASP A 165 12.42 -4.64 8.89
CA ASP A 165 12.47 -3.61 9.94
C ASP A 165 13.56 -2.54 9.73
N ASP A 166 13.92 -2.28 8.47
CA ASP A 166 14.96 -1.33 8.09
C ASP A 166 14.52 -0.50 6.87
N VAL A 167 14.55 0.82 7.03
CA VAL A 167 14.22 1.78 5.97
C VAL A 167 15.22 1.69 4.82
N ASN A 168 16.49 1.41 5.11
CA ASN A 168 17.53 1.32 4.09
C ASN A 168 17.26 0.21 3.09
N ALA A 169 16.67 -0.91 3.54
CA ALA A 169 16.31 -2.02 2.65
C ALA A 169 15.27 -1.61 1.59
N ALA A 170 14.35 -0.70 1.93
CA ALA A 170 13.39 -0.15 0.98
C ALA A 170 14.00 0.92 0.05
N LEU A 171 15.11 1.54 0.42
CA LEU A 171 15.79 2.56 -0.41
C LEU A 171 16.78 1.98 -1.42
N ARG A 172 17.01 0.66 -1.40
CA ARG A 172 17.83 -0.01 -2.40
C ARG A 172 17.10 -0.13 -3.74
N PHE A 173 17.03 0.99 -4.47
CA PHE A 173 16.27 1.14 -5.72
C PHE A 173 16.50 0.00 -6.71
N GLY A 174 17.76 -0.40 -6.92
CA GLY A 174 18.10 -1.48 -7.85
C GLY A 174 17.47 -2.82 -7.46
N GLU A 175 17.53 -3.16 -6.18
CA GLU A 175 16.96 -4.41 -5.67
C GLU A 175 15.43 -4.35 -5.62
N VAL A 176 14.83 -3.21 -5.25
CA VAL A 176 13.37 -2.99 -5.28
C VAL A 176 12.84 -3.12 -6.71
N MET A 177 13.52 -2.52 -7.69
CA MET A 177 13.12 -2.65 -9.09
C MET A 177 13.30 -4.08 -9.60
N ASN A 178 14.38 -4.76 -9.22
CA ASN A 178 14.57 -6.15 -9.64
C ASN A 178 13.43 -7.04 -9.11
N MET A 179 13.12 -6.92 -7.82
CA MET A 179 12.00 -7.62 -7.19
C MET A 179 10.65 -7.27 -7.84
N THR A 180 10.42 -6.00 -8.17
CA THR A 180 9.19 -5.56 -8.85
C THR A 180 9.09 -6.15 -10.26
N LYS A 181 10.19 -6.24 -11.01
CA LYS A 181 10.21 -6.87 -12.35
C LYS A 181 9.89 -8.36 -12.28
N MET A 182 10.47 -9.08 -11.31
CA MET A 182 10.19 -10.51 -11.11
C MET A 182 8.72 -10.77 -10.75
N LEU A 183 8.11 -9.87 -9.98
CA LEU A 183 6.73 -9.96 -9.49
C LEU A 183 5.73 -9.16 -10.33
N ALA A 184 6.12 -8.61 -11.49
CA ALA A 184 5.31 -7.62 -12.20
C ALA A 184 3.89 -8.13 -12.54
N LYS A 185 3.79 -9.39 -12.99
CA LYS A 185 2.51 -10.02 -13.33
C LYS A 185 1.62 -10.18 -12.10
N GLU A 186 2.17 -10.68 -11.00
CA GLU A 186 1.42 -10.95 -9.77
C GLU A 186 1.03 -9.67 -9.04
N LEU A 187 1.91 -8.66 -9.05
CA LEU A 187 1.60 -7.31 -8.55
C LEU A 187 0.49 -6.68 -9.38
N PHE A 188 0.54 -6.74 -10.71
CA PHE A 188 -0.47 -6.13 -11.56
C PHE A 188 -1.85 -6.77 -11.37
N VAL A 189 -1.92 -8.10 -11.42
CA VAL A 189 -3.19 -8.84 -11.18
C VAL A 189 -3.66 -8.62 -9.74
N GLY A 190 -2.76 -8.66 -8.77
CA GLY A 190 -3.09 -8.44 -7.37
C GLY A 190 -3.61 -7.03 -7.10
N LEU A 191 -3.03 -6.00 -7.71
CA LEU A 191 -3.54 -4.63 -7.61
C LEU A 191 -4.96 -4.51 -8.17
N ILE A 192 -5.26 -5.12 -9.32
CA ILE A 192 -6.62 -5.13 -9.88
C ILE A 192 -7.60 -5.81 -8.93
N VAL A 193 -7.26 -7.01 -8.43
CA VAL A 193 -8.12 -7.77 -7.51
C VAL A 193 -8.36 -6.98 -6.22
N MET A 194 -7.30 -6.42 -5.62
CA MET A 194 -7.40 -5.64 -4.38
C MET A 194 -8.19 -4.34 -4.60
N GLN A 195 -8.05 -3.70 -5.77
CA GLN A 195 -8.82 -2.51 -6.12
C GLN A 195 -10.31 -2.83 -6.28
N LEU A 196 -10.66 -3.95 -6.92
CA LEU A 196 -12.06 -4.38 -7.07
C LEU A 196 -12.69 -4.71 -5.71
N ILE A 197 -11.98 -5.42 -4.83
CA ILE A 197 -12.46 -5.71 -3.47
C ILE A 197 -12.59 -4.39 -2.69
N GLY A 198 -11.59 -3.51 -2.77
CA GLY A 198 -11.63 -2.19 -2.15
C GLY A 198 -12.81 -1.34 -2.63
N MET A 199 -13.15 -1.41 -3.92
CA MET A 199 -14.31 -0.72 -4.50
C MET A 199 -15.63 -1.25 -3.91
N VAL A 200 -15.77 -2.57 -3.76
CA VAL A 200 -16.95 -3.17 -3.10
C VAL A 200 -17.06 -2.72 -1.64
N VAL A 201 -15.95 -2.74 -0.90
CA VAL A 201 -15.91 -2.26 0.51
C VAL A 201 -16.25 -0.78 0.59
N ALA A 202 -15.73 0.05 -0.32
CA ALA A 202 -16.03 1.47 -0.38
C ALA A 202 -17.52 1.74 -0.67
N PHE A 203 -18.12 1.03 -1.63
CA PHE A 203 -19.56 1.15 -1.90
C PHE A 203 -20.42 0.71 -0.72
N ALA A 204 -20.09 -0.42 -0.08
CA ALA A 204 -20.77 -0.85 1.14
C ALA A 204 -20.63 0.18 2.27
N GLY A 205 -19.46 0.80 2.39
CA GLY A 205 -19.21 1.92 3.31
C GLY A 205 -20.12 3.11 3.04
N ILE A 206 -20.24 3.55 1.78
CA ILE A 206 -21.11 4.67 1.41
C ILE A 206 -22.59 4.33 1.65
N LEU A 207 -23.04 3.13 1.26
CA LEU A 207 -24.44 2.69 1.44
C LEU A 207 -24.84 2.54 2.90
N SER A 208 -23.88 2.26 3.79
CA SER A 208 -24.10 2.16 5.24
C SER A 208 -23.89 3.49 5.98
N LEU A 209 -23.94 4.63 5.28
CA LEU A 209 -23.72 5.97 5.83
C LEU A 209 -22.36 6.09 6.54
N TYR A 210 -21.31 5.56 5.92
CA TYR A 210 -19.92 5.55 6.40
C TYR A 210 -19.64 4.68 7.63
N LEU A 211 -20.65 4.04 8.23
CA LEU A 211 -20.46 3.18 9.42
C LEU A 211 -19.56 1.98 9.14
N LEU A 212 -19.69 1.35 7.95
CA LEU A 212 -18.83 0.21 7.58
C LEU A 212 -17.52 0.61 6.92
N LEU A 213 -17.31 1.88 6.58
CA LEU A 213 -16.11 2.31 5.86
C LEU A 213 -14.85 2.06 6.69
N PHE A 214 -14.83 2.52 7.93
CA PHE A 214 -13.65 2.39 8.81
C PHE A 214 -13.28 0.94 9.16
N PRO A 215 -14.20 0.08 9.64
CA PRO A 215 -13.88 -1.34 9.84
C PRO A 215 -13.53 -2.04 8.53
N GLY A 216 -14.17 -1.66 7.42
CA GLY A 216 -13.82 -2.14 6.08
C GLY A 216 -12.38 -1.85 5.69
N ILE A 217 -11.86 -0.65 6.01
CA ILE A 217 -10.46 -0.30 5.77
C ILE A 217 -9.52 -1.19 6.59
N VAL A 218 -9.82 -1.46 7.87
CA VAL A 218 -8.97 -2.35 8.70
C VAL A 218 -8.94 -3.76 8.12
N ILE A 219 -10.09 -4.29 7.72
CA ILE A 219 -10.19 -5.60 7.08
C ILE A 219 -9.35 -5.63 5.79
N MET A 220 -9.45 -4.57 4.97
CA MET A 220 -8.65 -4.43 3.76
C MET A 220 -7.15 -4.37 4.04
N GLN A 221 -6.72 -3.70 5.12
CA GLN A 221 -5.31 -3.69 5.51
C GLN A 221 -4.80 -5.10 5.82
N VAL A 222 -5.56 -5.90 6.58
CA VAL A 222 -5.20 -7.30 6.87
C VAL A 222 -5.09 -8.10 5.56
N ILE A 223 -6.08 -7.98 4.67
CA ILE A 223 -6.06 -8.67 3.36
C ILE A 223 -4.81 -8.30 2.55
N VAL A 224 -4.50 -7.00 2.47
CA VAL A 224 -3.32 -6.50 1.75
C VAL A 224 -2.02 -6.99 2.38
N THR A 225 -1.94 -7.04 3.71
CA THR A 225 -0.77 -7.57 4.42
C THR A 225 -0.52 -9.04 4.11
N TYR A 226 -1.56 -9.89 4.10
CA TYR A 226 -1.39 -11.30 3.71
C TYR A 226 -1.10 -11.46 2.22
N PHE A 227 -1.62 -10.57 1.38
CA PHE A 227 -1.26 -10.53 -0.03
C PHE A 227 0.24 -10.20 -0.23
N ARG A 228 0.79 -9.27 0.54
CA ARG A 228 2.24 -9.00 0.58
C ARG A 228 3.04 -10.22 1.05
N ALA A 229 2.55 -10.95 2.06
CA ALA A 229 3.20 -12.18 2.50
C ALA A 229 3.26 -13.23 1.38
N GLU A 230 2.18 -13.37 0.61
CA GLU A 230 2.11 -14.27 -0.54
C GLU A 230 3.01 -13.82 -1.70
N LEU A 231 3.06 -12.51 -1.98
CA LEU A 231 3.99 -11.92 -2.95
C LEU A 231 5.43 -12.27 -2.61
N TYR A 232 5.79 -12.19 -1.33
CA TYR A 232 7.12 -12.55 -0.87
C TYR A 232 7.42 -14.04 -1.06
N ARG A 233 6.45 -14.94 -0.80
CA ARG A 233 6.61 -16.37 -1.06
C ARG A 233 6.86 -16.66 -2.54
N VAL A 234 6.06 -16.07 -3.43
CA VAL A 234 6.24 -16.23 -4.88
C VAL A 234 7.57 -15.64 -5.36
N TYR A 235 8.06 -14.57 -4.73
CA TYR A 235 9.39 -14.05 -5.02
C TYR A 235 10.50 -15.05 -4.67
N LEU A 236 10.42 -15.72 -3.52
CA LEU A 236 11.37 -16.78 -3.17
C LEU A 236 11.28 -17.97 -4.13
N GLU A 237 10.07 -18.39 -4.52
CA GLU A 237 9.85 -19.45 -5.51
C GLU A 237 10.48 -19.13 -6.87
N LYS A 238 10.52 -17.85 -7.25
CA LYS A 238 11.15 -17.36 -8.48
C LYS A 238 12.68 -17.22 -8.38
N GLY A 239 13.29 -17.65 -7.28
CA GLY A 239 14.74 -17.55 -7.05
C GLY A 239 15.20 -16.19 -6.52
N GLY A 240 14.28 -15.40 -5.95
CA GLY A 240 14.61 -14.17 -5.26
C GLY A 240 15.49 -14.40 -4.03
N GLN A 241 16.34 -13.43 -3.70
CA GLN A 241 17.21 -13.50 -2.52
C GLN A 241 16.39 -13.29 -1.23
N PRO A 242 16.53 -14.16 -0.21
CA PRO A 242 15.80 -14.02 1.04
C PRO A 242 16.20 -12.74 1.77
N LEU A 243 15.19 -12.01 2.24
CA LEU A 243 15.36 -10.82 3.05
C LEU A 243 15.58 -11.22 4.53
N PRO A 244 16.43 -10.49 5.28
CA PRO A 244 16.54 -10.69 6.72
C PRO A 244 15.20 -10.34 7.37
N ILE A 245 14.60 -11.28 8.08
CA ILE A 245 13.30 -11.06 8.74
C ILE A 245 13.56 -10.33 10.06
N GLY A 246 12.89 -9.19 10.25
CA GLY A 246 12.94 -8.44 11.49
C GLY A 246 12.25 -9.17 12.67
N PRO A 247 12.20 -8.55 13.85
CA PRO A 247 11.57 -9.16 15.02
C PRO A 247 10.10 -9.56 14.78
N LEU A 248 9.75 -10.80 15.15
CA LEU A 248 8.40 -11.39 15.01
C LEU A 248 7.43 -10.99 16.13
N ALA A 249 7.99 -10.48 17.22
CA ALA A 249 7.24 -9.90 18.31
C ALA A 249 7.91 -8.60 18.74
N VAL A 250 7.07 -7.73 19.27
CA VAL A 250 7.46 -6.55 20.01
C VAL A 250 7.24 -6.87 21.48
N GLU A 251 8.14 -6.42 22.34
CA GLU A 251 8.06 -6.63 23.79
C GLU A 251 6.72 -6.13 24.35
N GLY A 252 5.96 -7.01 25.02
CA GLY A 252 4.59 -6.75 25.50
C GLY A 252 3.48 -7.31 24.58
N GLY A 253 3.84 -7.78 23.38
CA GLY A 253 2.93 -8.52 22.50
C GLY A 253 2.97 -10.03 22.75
N ASP A 254 1.98 -10.74 22.19
CA ASP A 254 1.95 -12.21 22.27
C ASP A 254 3.21 -12.80 21.65
N PRO A 255 3.87 -13.78 22.31
CA PRO A 255 5.00 -14.45 21.70
C PRO A 255 4.54 -15.13 20.39
N PRO A 256 5.44 -15.21 19.39
CA PRO A 256 5.16 -15.97 18.19
C PRO A 256 4.87 -17.41 18.61
N GLN A 257 3.67 -17.92 18.29
CA GLN A 257 3.35 -19.32 18.51
C GLN A 257 4.28 -20.14 17.61
N VAL A 258 5.00 -21.11 18.19
CA VAL A 258 5.81 -22.06 17.42
C VAL A 258 4.84 -22.91 16.61
N GLY A 259 4.50 -22.45 15.41
CA GLY A 259 3.84 -23.29 14.42
C GLY A 259 4.70 -24.54 14.21
N PRO A 260 4.12 -25.70 13.81
CA PRO A 260 4.89 -26.88 13.46
C PRO A 260 5.97 -26.41 12.50
N THR A 261 7.22 -26.47 12.97
CA THR A 261 8.41 -25.86 12.36
C THR A 261 8.20 -25.75 10.86
N ALA A 262 7.86 -24.55 10.38
CA ALA A 262 7.92 -24.25 8.95
C ALA A 262 9.33 -24.68 8.59
N GLY A 263 9.43 -25.79 7.86
CA GLY A 263 10.67 -26.51 7.66
C GLY A 263 11.73 -25.48 7.40
N THR A 264 12.76 -25.47 8.25
CA THR A 264 13.98 -24.69 8.05
C THR A 264 14.15 -24.52 6.56
N TYR A 265 13.94 -23.29 6.07
CA TYR A 265 14.48 -22.91 4.77
C TYR A 265 15.98 -23.01 4.99
N THR A 266 16.50 -24.24 4.88
CA THR A 266 17.91 -24.55 4.87
C THR A 266 18.44 -23.67 3.78
N GLN A 267 19.20 -22.66 4.20
CA GLN A 267 20.09 -21.96 3.31
C GLN A 267 20.75 -23.02 2.43
N PRO A 268 20.72 -22.90 1.09
CA PRO A 268 21.47 -23.81 0.26
C PRO A 268 22.94 -23.62 0.65
N THR A 269 23.47 -24.56 1.41
CA THR A 269 24.89 -24.64 1.70
C THR A 269 25.56 -24.89 0.36
N THR A 270 26.20 -23.84 -0.14
CA THR A 270 27.14 -23.91 -1.25
C THR A 270 28.22 -24.95 -0.89
N PHE A 271 28.30 -26.01 -1.70
CA PHE A 271 29.50 -26.81 -1.89
C PHE A 271 29.98 -26.56 -3.32
#